data_AF-A0A1H9X6J5-F1
#
_entry.id   AF-A0A1H9X6J5-F1
#
_cell.length_a   1.000
_cell.length_b   1.000
_cell.length_c   1.000
_cell.angle_alpha   90.00
_cell.angle_beta   90.00
_cell.angle_gamma   90.00
#
_symmetry.space_group_name_H-M   'P 1'
#
loop_
_entity.id
_entity.type
_entity.pdbx_description
1 polymer ?
#
loop_
_entity_poly.entity_id
_entity_poly.type
_entity_poly.pdbx_seq_one_letter_code
_entity_poly.pdbx_strand_id
1 'polypeptide(L)'
;MSLSKNRIIDFLSKCIPFIYAIYIPLSFYLYVYGSLTGDICGMYGYFIDISRILVILLFSSYVVRTYDLEKKNPSKHFVIFAGISILEIVFAVCIHGKCHSYGMLLTFVYFIFFAAEIMAESIAISQLQKNDELEGKKTWSAMNITIIIIAFCWIMFGNYKSSIIYFFMCVIMLLIPRELIRVCLVLEYAYGKKKGESSKEGES
;
A
#
# COMPACT_ATOMS: atom_id res chain seq x y z
N MET A 1 -6.14 23.60 -29.68
CA MET A 1 -6.25 23.38 -28.21
C MET A 1 -6.18 21.89 -27.80
N SER A 2 -6.14 20.91 -28.73
CA SER A 2 -6.11 19.46 -28.39
C SER A 2 -4.71 18.89 -28.10
N LEU A 3 -3.64 19.46 -28.66
CA LEU A 3 -2.25 18.99 -28.50
C LEU A 3 -1.66 19.18 -27.08
N SER A 4 -2.14 20.15 -26.29
CA SER A 4 -1.71 20.30 -24.88
C SER A 4 -2.45 19.35 -23.96
N LYS A 5 -3.74 19.11 -24.23
CA LYS A 5 -4.59 18.20 -23.44
C LYS A 5 -4.08 16.76 -23.51
N ASN A 6 -3.67 16.30 -24.70
CA ASN A 6 -3.09 14.96 -24.87
C ASN A 6 -1.75 14.81 -24.13
N ARG A 7 -0.87 15.82 -24.16
CA ARG A 7 0.38 15.81 -23.39
C ARG A 7 0.16 15.74 -21.87
N ILE A 8 -0.86 16.43 -21.35
CA ILE A 8 -1.19 16.40 -19.92
C ILE A 8 -1.71 15.02 -19.52
N ILE A 9 -2.57 14.41 -20.33
CA ILE A 9 -3.10 13.06 -20.09
C ILE A 9 -1.96 12.02 -20.13
N ASP A 10 -1.05 12.13 -21.10
CA ASP A 10 0.11 11.25 -21.21
C ASP A 10 1.03 11.38 -19.99
N PHE A 11 1.30 12.60 -19.52
CA PHE A 11 2.08 12.84 -18.31
C PHE A 11 1.40 12.23 -17.07
N LEU A 12 0.12 12.51 -16.87
CA LEU A 12 -0.66 11.97 -15.75
C LEU A 12 -0.70 10.44 -15.75
N SER A 13 -0.79 9.82 -16.93
CA SER A 13 -0.80 8.35 -17.07
C SER A 13 0.51 7.69 -16.59
N LYS A 14 1.63 8.42 -16.63
CA LYS A 14 2.92 7.93 -16.14
C LYS A 14 3.11 8.29 -14.66
N CYS A 15 2.73 9.50 -14.27
CA CYS A 15 2.96 9.97 -12.91
C CYS A 15 2.12 9.24 -11.86
N ILE A 16 0.85 8.93 -12.12
CA ILE A 16 -0.05 8.33 -11.11
C ILE A 16 0.48 6.99 -10.57
N PRO A 17 0.85 6.00 -11.42
CA PRO A 17 1.44 4.74 -10.93
C PRO A 17 2.74 4.93 -10.16
N PHE A 18 3.58 5.87 -10.58
CA PHE A 18 4.85 6.16 -9.92
C PHE A 18 4.64 6.78 -8.54
N ILE A 19 3.71 7.75 -8.43
CA ILE A 19 3.32 8.36 -7.16
C ILE A 19 2.76 7.27 -6.24
N TYR A 20 1.87 6.40 -6.71
CA TYR A 20 1.37 5.28 -5.89
C TYR A 20 2.51 4.37 -5.41
N ALA A 21 3.41 3.97 -6.33
CA ALA A 21 4.51 3.08 -6.03
C ALA A 21 5.48 3.63 -4.98
N ILE A 22 5.64 4.94 -4.86
CA ILE A 22 6.62 5.55 -3.95
C ILE A 22 5.98 6.21 -2.72
N TYR A 23 4.75 6.71 -2.84
CA TYR A 23 4.10 7.47 -1.77
C TYR A 23 3.58 6.56 -0.66
N ILE A 24 2.96 5.43 -1.00
CA ILE A 24 2.40 4.49 0.00
C ILE A 24 3.46 3.96 0.99
N PRO A 25 4.64 3.46 0.59
CA PRO A 25 5.70 3.05 1.50
C PRO A 25 6.23 4.25 2.30
N LEU A 26 6.43 5.39 1.64
CA LEU A 26 6.94 6.60 2.28
C LEU A 26 6.00 7.07 3.40
N SER A 27 4.68 7.05 3.15
CA SER A 27 3.67 7.40 4.16
C SER A 27 3.76 6.49 5.38
N PHE A 28 3.94 5.18 5.18
CA PHE A 28 4.13 4.22 6.26
C PHE A 28 5.42 4.48 7.05
N TYR A 29 6.56 4.68 6.38
CA TYR A 29 7.83 4.94 7.06
C TYR A 29 7.83 6.28 7.81
N LEU A 30 7.19 7.32 7.28
CA LEU A 30 7.02 8.60 7.98
C LEU A 30 6.20 8.41 9.25
N TYR A 31 5.14 7.59 9.19
CA TYR A 31 4.29 7.29 10.33
C TYR A 31 5.06 6.52 11.42
N VAL A 32 5.82 5.49 11.04
CA VAL A 32 6.69 4.74 11.95
C VAL A 32 7.75 5.66 12.57
N TYR A 33 8.45 6.44 11.75
CA TYR A 33 9.50 7.33 12.20
C TYR A 33 8.99 8.29 13.26
N GLY A 34 7.89 8.98 13.00
CA GLY A 34 7.41 9.96 13.97
C GLY A 34 6.63 9.38 15.15
N SER A 35 6.15 8.14 15.04
CA SER A 35 5.72 7.38 16.22
C SER A 35 6.89 7.06 17.14
N LEU A 36 8.09 6.83 16.60
CA LEU A 36 9.30 6.55 17.38
C LEU A 36 9.91 7.80 18.02
N THR A 37 9.94 8.92 17.31
CA THR A 37 10.46 10.17 17.87
C THR A 37 9.50 10.82 18.84
N GLY A 38 8.20 10.46 18.80
CA GLY A 38 7.17 11.11 19.61
C GLY A 38 6.85 12.55 19.16
N ASP A 39 7.47 13.01 18.08
CA ASP A 39 7.42 14.41 17.61
C ASP A 39 6.38 14.65 16.50
N ILE A 40 5.64 13.63 16.06
CA ILE A 40 4.55 13.87 15.12
C ILE A 40 3.40 14.58 15.82
N CYS A 41 3.19 15.83 15.44
CA CYS A 41 1.92 16.50 15.65
C CYS A 41 0.80 15.66 15.01
N GLY A 42 -0.23 15.27 15.76
CA GLY A 42 -1.33 14.44 15.24
C GLY A 42 -1.97 15.00 13.95
N MET A 43 -1.96 16.33 13.77
CA MET A 43 -2.38 16.98 12.53
C MET A 43 -1.55 16.55 11.32
N TYR A 44 -0.24 16.38 11.47
CA TYR A 44 0.65 15.90 10.41
C TYR A 44 0.35 14.45 10.03
N GLY A 45 0.02 13.60 11.01
CA GLY A 45 -0.46 12.24 10.77
C GLY A 45 -1.72 12.22 9.90
N TYR A 46 -2.71 13.06 10.22
CA TYR A 46 -3.93 13.16 9.42
C TYR A 46 -3.67 13.64 7.98
N PHE A 47 -2.73 14.56 7.77
CA PHE A 47 -2.34 14.98 6.42
C PHE A 47 -1.71 13.84 5.61
N ILE A 48 -0.87 13.02 6.24
CA ILE A 48 -0.28 11.82 5.62
C ILE A 48 -1.39 10.86 5.22
N ASP A 49 -2.34 10.58 6.11
CA ASP A 49 -3.39 9.60 5.84
C ASP A 49 -4.36 10.05 4.74
N ILE A 50 -4.78 11.32 4.76
CA ILE A 50 -5.64 11.89 3.69
C ILE A 50 -4.92 11.80 2.35
N SER A 51 -3.64 12.17 2.31
CA SER A 51 -2.84 12.12 1.10
C SER A 51 -2.66 10.69 0.60
N ARG A 52 -2.46 9.71 1.50
CA ARG A 52 -2.41 8.27 1.20
C ARG A 52 -3.69 7.81 0.52
N ILE A 53 -4.86 8.15 1.08
CA ILE A 53 -6.16 7.81 0.49
C ILE A 53 -6.32 8.40 -0.91
N LEU A 54 -5.99 9.68 -1.08
CA LEU A 54 -6.07 10.34 -2.39
C LEU A 54 -5.20 9.65 -3.43
N VAL A 55 -3.99 9.24 -3.06
CA VAL A 55 -3.08 8.51 -3.95
C VAL A 55 -3.66 7.13 -4.33
N ILE A 56 -4.22 6.39 -3.38
CA ILE A 56 -4.88 5.09 -3.65
C ILE A 56 -6.06 5.27 -4.62
N LEU A 57 -6.90 6.29 -4.39
CA LEU A 57 -8.07 6.57 -5.23
C LEU A 57 -7.66 7.03 -6.65
N LEU A 58 -6.64 7.88 -6.75
CA LEU A 58 -6.07 8.29 -8.04
C LEU A 58 -5.55 7.09 -8.83
N PHE A 59 -4.83 6.18 -8.16
CA PHE A 59 -4.35 4.95 -8.79
C PHE A 59 -5.48 4.00 -9.17
N SER A 60 -6.50 3.86 -8.32
CA SER A 60 -7.71 3.09 -8.66
C SER A 60 -8.38 3.63 -9.93
N SER A 61 -8.54 4.95 -10.04
CA SER A 61 -9.07 5.58 -11.25
C SER A 61 -8.17 5.38 -12.48
N TYR A 62 -6.84 5.35 -12.31
CA TYR A 62 -5.91 5.00 -13.38
C TYR A 62 -6.16 3.56 -13.86
N VAL A 63 -6.23 2.61 -12.92
CA VAL A 63 -6.49 1.19 -13.23
C VAL A 63 -7.81 1.02 -13.99
N VAL A 64 -8.90 1.70 -13.59
CA VAL A 64 -10.18 1.66 -14.34
C VAL A 64 -10.01 2.08 -15.79
N ARG A 65 -9.23 3.13 -16.05
CA ARG A 65 -9.04 3.68 -17.40
C ARG A 65 -8.13 2.82 -18.28
N THR A 66 -7.23 2.05 -17.67
CA THR A 66 -6.21 1.26 -18.38
C THR A 66 -6.57 -0.23 -18.48
N TYR A 67 -7.55 -0.71 -17.70
CA TYR A 67 -7.98 -2.11 -17.69
C TYR A 67 -9.20 -2.30 -18.59
N ASP A 68 -9.02 -3.01 -19.71
CA ASP A 68 -10.13 -3.38 -20.61
C ASP A 68 -11.12 -4.31 -19.92
N LEU A 69 -12.40 -4.05 -20.16
CA LEU A 69 -13.58 -4.42 -19.37
C LEU A 69 -13.89 -5.92 -19.20
N GLU A 70 -13.12 -6.85 -19.74
CA GLU A 70 -13.70 -8.15 -20.10
C GLU A 70 -13.62 -9.31 -19.10
N LYS A 71 -13.01 -9.21 -17.89
CA LYS A 71 -13.18 -10.33 -16.93
C LYS A 71 -12.91 -10.08 -15.44
N LYS A 72 -12.21 -9.00 -15.04
CA LYS A 72 -11.91 -8.72 -13.62
C LYS A 72 -11.89 -7.21 -13.39
N ASN A 73 -12.41 -6.75 -12.26
CA ASN A 73 -12.39 -5.33 -11.89
C ASN A 73 -11.37 -5.09 -10.74
N PRO A 74 -10.06 -4.99 -11.04
CA PRO A 74 -9.03 -4.79 -10.02
C PRO A 74 -9.22 -3.47 -9.24
N SER A 75 -9.79 -2.43 -9.87
CA SER A 75 -10.01 -1.14 -9.22
C SER A 75 -10.87 -1.22 -7.96
N LYS A 76 -11.87 -2.12 -7.93
CA LYS A 76 -12.73 -2.33 -6.75
C LYS A 76 -11.90 -2.67 -5.50
N HIS A 77 -10.83 -3.42 -5.66
CA HIS A 77 -9.98 -3.85 -4.55
C HIS A 77 -9.13 -2.68 -4.02
N PHE A 78 -8.68 -1.77 -4.89
CA PHE A 78 -8.04 -0.52 -4.48
C PHE A 78 -9.02 0.42 -3.76
N VAL A 79 -10.30 0.45 -4.17
CA VAL A 79 -11.33 1.22 -3.44
C VAL A 79 -11.57 0.64 -2.04
N ILE A 80 -11.63 -0.69 -1.91
CA ILE A 80 -11.72 -1.36 -0.60
C ILE A 80 -10.51 -1.01 0.27
N PHE A 81 -9.30 -1.04 -0.31
CA PHE A 81 -8.09 -0.64 0.40
C PHE A 81 -8.16 0.81 0.91
N ALA A 82 -8.55 1.76 0.06
CA ALA A 82 -8.77 3.15 0.49
C ALA A 82 -9.83 3.27 1.60
N GLY A 83 -10.90 2.47 1.54
CA GLY A 83 -11.92 2.42 2.58
C GLY A 83 -11.39 1.95 3.94
N ILE A 84 -10.48 0.98 3.97
CA ILE A 84 -9.83 0.52 5.20
C ILE A 84 -8.97 1.64 5.78
N SER A 85 -8.17 2.34 4.96
CA SER A 85 -7.37 3.48 5.44
C SER A 85 -8.25 4.63 5.95
N ILE A 86 -9.44 4.87 5.37
CA ILE A 86 -10.41 5.84 5.93
C ILE A 86 -10.86 5.41 7.33
N LEU A 87 -11.19 4.13 7.52
CA LEU A 87 -11.62 3.62 8.83
C LEU A 87 -10.52 3.76 9.88
N GLU A 88 -9.26 3.55 9.49
CA GLU A 88 -8.10 3.77 10.37
C GLU A 88 -8.02 5.24 10.83
N ILE A 89 -8.17 6.21 9.91
CA ILE A 89 -8.20 7.64 10.27
C ILE A 89 -9.32 7.93 11.25
N VAL A 90 -10.55 7.48 10.95
CA VAL A 90 -11.71 7.74 11.80
C VAL A 90 -11.46 7.20 13.20
N PHE A 91 -10.89 6.00 13.30
CA PHE A 91 -10.49 5.43 14.58
C PHE A 91 -9.43 6.28 15.30
N ALA A 92 -8.37 6.67 14.59
CA ALA A 92 -7.30 7.50 15.13
C ALA A 92 -7.83 8.84 15.68
N VAL A 93 -8.71 9.52 14.94
CA VAL A 93 -9.37 10.77 15.37
C VAL A 93 -10.21 10.56 16.63
N CYS A 94 -11.01 9.50 16.68
CA CYS A 94 -11.85 9.20 17.85
C CYS A 94 -11.04 8.90 19.12
N ILE A 95 -9.82 8.38 18.98
CA ILE A 95 -8.95 8.00 20.10
C ILE A 95 -7.99 9.11 20.52
N HIS A 96 -7.62 10.03 19.63
CA HIS A 96 -6.61 11.08 19.86
C HIS A 96 -6.90 11.98 21.10
N GLY A 97 -8.12 11.97 21.64
CA GLY A 97 -8.48 12.68 22.89
C GLY A 97 -8.66 11.81 24.15
N LYS A 98 -8.50 10.48 24.09
CA LYS A 98 -8.83 9.55 25.20
C LYS A 98 -7.64 8.72 25.70
N CYS A 99 -6.44 9.00 25.21
CA CYS A 99 -5.30 8.09 25.26
C CYS A 99 -4.37 8.30 26.46
N HIS A 100 -4.83 7.99 27.68
CA HIS A 100 -3.92 7.84 28.84
C HIS A 100 -3.95 6.43 29.48
N SER A 101 -4.81 5.49 29.07
CA SER A 101 -4.99 4.24 29.84
C SER A 101 -5.22 2.92 29.06
N TYR A 102 -5.06 2.86 27.73
CA TYR A 102 -5.43 1.67 26.94
C TYR A 102 -4.30 1.07 26.07
N GLY A 103 -3.05 1.06 26.56
CA GLY A 103 -1.88 0.67 25.76
C GLY A 103 -2.03 -0.64 24.96
N MET A 104 -2.35 -1.77 25.60
CA MET A 104 -2.42 -3.08 24.92
C MET A 104 -3.61 -3.22 23.97
N LEU A 105 -4.80 -2.76 24.38
CA LEU A 105 -6.01 -2.80 23.54
C LEU A 105 -5.80 -1.97 22.27
N LEU A 106 -5.21 -0.79 22.40
CA LEU A 106 -4.93 0.09 21.28
C LEU A 106 -3.95 -0.53 20.29
N THR A 107 -2.87 -1.14 20.79
CA THR A 107 -1.91 -1.88 19.94
C THR A 107 -2.60 -3.00 19.15
N PHE A 108 -3.53 -3.72 19.77
CA PHE A 108 -4.27 -4.79 19.09
C PHE A 108 -5.18 -4.26 17.97
N VAL A 109 -5.87 -3.14 18.20
CA VAL A 109 -6.73 -2.52 17.17
C VAL A 109 -5.90 -2.00 15.99
N TYR A 110 -4.78 -1.32 16.23
CA TYR A 110 -3.88 -0.90 15.14
C TYR A 110 -3.29 -2.09 14.39
N PHE A 111 -3.00 -3.20 15.07
CA PHE A 111 -2.59 -4.43 14.40
C PHE A 111 -3.68 -4.99 13.47
N ILE A 112 -4.96 -4.93 13.86
CA ILE A 112 -6.08 -5.34 12.99
C ILE A 112 -6.13 -4.45 11.73
N PHE A 113 -6.00 -3.14 11.87
CA PHE A 113 -5.94 -2.22 10.72
C PHE A 113 -4.75 -2.55 9.81
N PHE A 114 -3.55 -2.68 10.38
CA PHE A 114 -2.35 -3.06 9.63
C PHE A 114 -2.51 -4.38 8.85
N ALA A 115 -3.04 -5.42 9.49
CA ALA A 115 -3.29 -6.70 8.84
C ALA A 115 -4.32 -6.56 7.71
N ALA A 116 -5.42 -5.83 7.95
CA ALA A 116 -6.45 -5.58 6.96
C ALA A 116 -5.90 -4.81 5.74
N GLU A 117 -5.06 -3.79 5.96
CA GLU A 117 -4.40 -3.02 4.91
C GLU A 117 -3.46 -3.89 4.07
N ILE A 118 -2.59 -4.67 4.72
CA ILE A 118 -1.69 -5.59 4.01
C ILE A 118 -2.49 -6.59 3.18
N MET A 119 -3.55 -7.17 3.73
CA MET A 119 -4.39 -8.14 3.01
C MET A 119 -5.10 -7.48 1.82
N ALA A 120 -5.70 -6.31 2.02
CA ALA A 120 -6.42 -5.60 0.96
C ALA A 120 -5.49 -5.17 -0.18
N GLU A 121 -4.32 -4.59 0.14
CA GLU A 121 -3.33 -4.24 -0.86
C GLU A 121 -2.80 -5.48 -1.57
N SER A 122 -2.52 -6.56 -0.83
CA SER A 122 -2.04 -7.82 -1.40
C SER A 122 -3.03 -8.39 -2.42
N ILE A 123 -4.33 -8.38 -2.09
CA ILE A 123 -5.38 -8.81 -3.01
C ILE A 123 -5.44 -7.87 -4.22
N ALA A 124 -5.39 -6.54 -4.02
CA ALA A 124 -5.47 -5.56 -5.10
C ALA A 124 -4.32 -5.73 -6.12
N ILE A 125 -3.09 -5.89 -5.65
CA ILE A 125 -1.90 -6.11 -6.48
C ILE A 125 -1.96 -7.48 -7.17
N SER A 126 -2.41 -8.53 -6.48
CA SER A 126 -2.54 -9.87 -7.06
C SER A 126 -3.53 -9.92 -8.24
N GLN A 127 -4.50 -9.01 -8.28
CA GLN A 127 -5.45 -8.86 -9.39
C GLN A 127 -4.87 -8.07 -10.57
N LEU A 128 -3.79 -7.30 -10.38
CA LEU A 128 -3.08 -6.61 -11.46
C LEU A 128 -2.17 -7.56 -12.25
N GLN A 129 -1.61 -8.58 -11.60
CA GLN A 129 -0.76 -9.58 -12.25
C GLN A 129 -1.57 -10.51 -13.16
N LYS A 130 -1.08 -10.75 -14.40
CA LYS A 130 -1.66 -11.73 -15.34
C LYS A 130 -1.68 -13.13 -14.71
N ASN A 131 -2.61 -13.98 -15.14
CA ASN A 131 -2.87 -15.28 -14.51
C ASN A 131 -1.70 -16.28 -14.59
N ASP A 132 -0.70 -16.05 -15.45
CA ASP A 132 0.34 -17.04 -15.76
C ASP A 132 1.52 -17.08 -14.77
N GLU A 133 1.67 -16.09 -13.89
CA GLU A 133 2.74 -16.04 -12.87
C GLU A 133 2.24 -16.52 -11.49
N LEU A 134 1.78 -17.78 -11.45
CA LEU A 134 1.21 -18.38 -10.23
C LEU A 134 2.23 -18.42 -9.07
N GLU A 135 3.52 -18.60 -9.39
CA GLU A 135 4.60 -18.69 -8.40
C GLU A 135 4.90 -17.33 -7.75
N GLY A 136 4.94 -16.25 -8.54
CA GLY A 136 5.09 -14.88 -8.02
C GLY A 136 3.96 -14.48 -7.06
N LYS A 137 2.71 -14.85 -7.40
CA LYS A 137 1.54 -14.61 -6.53
C LYS A 137 1.64 -15.35 -5.20
N LYS A 138 2.10 -16.60 -5.21
CA LYS A 138 2.28 -17.41 -4.00
C LYS A 138 3.37 -16.82 -3.10
N THR A 139 4.52 -16.45 -3.66
CA THR A 139 5.64 -15.85 -2.92
C THR A 139 5.24 -14.51 -2.30
N TRP A 140 4.55 -13.65 -3.06
CA TRP A 140 4.01 -12.38 -2.58
C TRP A 140 3.03 -12.56 -1.41
N SER A 141 2.08 -13.48 -1.54
CA SER A 141 1.10 -13.79 -0.48
C SER A 141 1.77 -14.36 0.77
N ALA A 142 2.70 -15.31 0.60
CA ALA A 142 3.44 -15.93 1.70
C ALA A 142 4.26 -14.91 2.50
N MET A 143 4.91 -13.96 1.81
CA MET A 143 5.65 -12.88 2.46
C MET A 143 4.74 -11.98 3.31
N ASN A 144 3.59 -11.55 2.77
CA ASN A 144 2.63 -10.73 3.51
C ASN A 144 2.05 -11.45 4.73
N ILE A 145 1.71 -12.74 4.59
CA ILE A 145 1.25 -13.58 5.72
C ILE A 145 2.35 -13.70 6.78
N THR A 146 3.60 -13.90 6.37
CA THR A 146 4.74 -14.03 7.28
C THR A 146 4.94 -12.74 8.09
N ILE A 147 4.83 -11.56 7.45
CA ILE A 147 4.90 -10.26 8.12
C ILE A 147 3.80 -10.15 9.19
N ILE A 148 2.56 -10.51 8.86
CA ILE A 148 1.43 -10.45 9.81
C ILE A 148 1.66 -11.39 11.00
N ILE A 149 2.12 -12.63 10.74
CA ILE A 149 2.38 -13.61 11.81
C ILE A 149 3.50 -13.13 12.74
N ILE A 150 4.60 -12.61 12.18
CA ILE A 150 5.71 -12.09 12.99
C ILE A 150 5.25 -10.90 13.85
N ALA A 151 4.47 -9.98 13.26
CA ALA A 151 3.90 -8.86 13.99
C ALA A 151 2.96 -9.31 15.11
N PHE A 152 2.11 -10.30 14.86
CA PHE A 152 1.24 -10.88 15.88
C PHE A 152 2.01 -11.55 17.02
N CYS A 153 2.98 -12.41 16.69
CA CYS A 153 3.82 -13.09 17.67
C CYS A 153 4.59 -12.09 18.55
N TRP A 154 5.03 -10.98 17.97
CA TRP A 154 5.67 -9.91 18.72
C TRP A 154 4.73 -9.26 19.73
N ILE A 155 3.50 -8.92 19.33
CA ILE A 155 2.50 -8.32 20.23
C ILE A 155 2.17 -9.27 21.39
N MET A 156 2.06 -10.58 21.12
CA MET A 156 1.64 -11.57 22.11
C MET A 156 2.75 -12.03 23.06
N PHE A 157 3.98 -12.17 22.57
CA PHE A 157 5.07 -12.84 23.30
C PHE A 157 6.33 -11.97 23.46
N GLY A 158 6.34 -10.76 22.90
CA GLY A 158 7.49 -9.87 22.92
C GLY A 158 7.81 -9.35 24.31
N ASN A 159 9.03 -9.61 24.80
CA ASN A 159 9.52 -9.02 26.04
C ASN A 159 10.11 -7.61 25.75
N TYR A 160 9.50 -6.56 26.31
CA TYR A 160 9.68 -5.14 25.96
C TYR A 160 11.14 -4.68 25.74
N LYS A 161 12.12 -5.16 26.52
CA LYS A 161 13.52 -4.67 26.44
C LYS A 161 14.41 -5.36 25.40
N SER A 162 14.23 -6.65 25.14
CA SER A 162 15.06 -7.39 24.16
C SER A 162 14.38 -7.51 22.81
N SER A 163 13.05 -7.35 22.76
CA SER A 163 12.24 -7.63 21.57
C SER A 163 12.25 -6.51 20.52
N ILE A 164 12.53 -5.25 20.90
CA ILE A 164 12.46 -4.11 19.97
C ILE A 164 13.50 -4.20 18.86
N ILE A 165 14.78 -4.51 19.17
CA ILE A 165 15.85 -4.53 18.15
C ILE A 165 15.64 -5.70 17.17
N TYR A 166 15.29 -6.88 17.66
CA TYR A 166 15.01 -8.04 16.80
C TYR A 166 13.74 -7.86 15.98
N PHE A 167 12.70 -7.27 16.54
CA PHE A 167 11.50 -6.89 15.80
C PHE A 167 11.83 -5.88 14.71
N PHE A 168 12.60 -4.84 15.03
CA PHE A 168 13.01 -3.83 14.07
C PHE A 168 13.82 -4.44 12.92
N MET A 169 14.80 -5.31 13.24
CA MET A 169 15.60 -6.02 12.25
C MET A 169 14.74 -6.94 11.38
N CYS A 170 13.89 -7.79 11.97
CA CYS A 170 13.04 -8.72 11.21
C CYS A 170 11.99 -8.00 10.36
N VAL A 171 11.35 -6.96 10.90
CA VAL A 171 10.31 -6.20 10.21
C VAL A 171 10.92 -5.36 9.09
N ILE A 172 12.04 -4.67 9.31
CA ILE A 172 12.71 -3.92 8.23
C ILE A 172 13.23 -4.84 7.13
N MET A 173 13.86 -5.96 7.50
CA MET A 173 14.38 -6.96 6.54
C MET A 173 13.28 -7.57 5.68
N LEU A 174 12.03 -7.64 6.16
CA LEU A 174 10.89 -8.16 5.38
C LEU A 174 10.11 -7.06 4.66
N LEU A 175 9.99 -5.86 5.27
CA LEU A 175 9.29 -4.74 4.67
C LEU A 175 10.04 -4.16 3.46
N ILE A 176 11.37 -4.01 3.53
CA ILE A 176 12.12 -3.44 2.40
C ILE A 176 11.96 -4.29 1.12
N PRO A 177 12.21 -5.61 1.13
CA PRO A 177 11.96 -6.45 -0.04
C PRO A 177 10.50 -6.41 -0.50
N ARG A 178 9.55 -6.36 0.46
CA ARG A 178 8.13 -6.27 0.17
C ARG A 178 7.80 -4.98 -0.60
N GLU A 179 8.29 -3.83 -0.16
CA GLU A 179 8.09 -2.56 -0.84
C GLU A 179 8.78 -2.53 -2.21
N LEU A 180 9.99 -3.09 -2.34
CA LEU A 180 10.69 -3.18 -3.63
C LEU A 180 9.92 -4.04 -4.63
N ILE A 181 9.47 -5.23 -4.23
CA ILE A 181 8.64 -6.11 -5.08
C ILE A 181 7.37 -5.37 -5.49
N ARG A 182 6.70 -4.71 -4.55
CA ARG A 182 5.49 -3.95 -4.79
C ARG A 182 5.69 -2.83 -5.82
N VAL A 183 6.77 -2.06 -5.69
CA VAL A 183 7.17 -1.03 -6.65
C VAL A 183 7.36 -1.65 -8.04
N CYS A 184 8.15 -2.72 -8.13
CA CYS A 184 8.39 -3.42 -9.39
C CYS A 184 7.08 -3.86 -10.06
N LEU A 185 6.16 -4.48 -9.31
CA LEU A 185 4.89 -4.96 -9.84
C LEU A 185 3.97 -3.85 -10.36
N VAL A 186 3.87 -2.73 -9.61
CA VAL A 186 3.06 -1.58 -10.04
C VAL A 186 3.64 -0.92 -11.28
N LEU A 187 4.96 -0.74 -11.34
CA LEU A 187 5.62 -0.12 -12.48
C LEU A 187 5.61 -1.04 -13.71
N GLU A 188 5.79 -2.34 -13.53
CA GLU A 188 5.68 -3.32 -14.61
C GLU A 188 4.26 -3.36 -15.20
N TYR A 189 3.23 -3.35 -14.34
CA TYR A 189 1.85 -3.22 -14.79
C TYR A 189 1.63 -1.93 -15.61
N ALA A 190 2.12 -0.80 -15.11
CA ALA A 190 1.89 0.50 -15.74
C ALA A 190 2.68 0.73 -17.04
N TYR A 191 3.93 0.27 -17.09
CA TYR A 191 4.88 0.57 -18.19
C TYR A 191 5.19 -0.63 -19.07
N GLY A 192 5.15 -1.85 -18.53
CA GLY A 192 5.37 -3.09 -19.29
C GLY A 192 4.26 -3.37 -20.29
N LYS A 193 3.00 -3.01 -19.97
CA LYS A 193 1.85 -3.14 -20.89
C LYS A 193 2.03 -2.30 -22.17
N LYS A 194 2.59 -1.08 -22.06
CA LYS A 194 2.84 -0.20 -23.22
C LYS A 194 3.87 -0.76 -24.22
N LYS A 195 4.85 -1.56 -23.76
CA LYS A 195 5.82 -2.21 -24.66
C LYS A 195 5.19 -3.31 -25.52
N GLY A 196 4.17 -4.00 -25.01
CA GLY A 196 3.48 -5.08 -25.74
C GLY A 196 2.42 -4.58 -26.73
N GLU A 197 1.92 -3.35 -26.57
CA GLU A 197 0.97 -2.72 -27.49
C GLU A 197 1.72 -2.02 -28.65
N SER A 198 2.86 -1.35 -28.40
CA SER A 198 3.65 -0.73 -29.48
C SER A 198 4.32 -1.73 -30.42
N SER A 199 4.53 -2.98 -30.00
CA SER A 199 5.08 -4.03 -30.86
C SER A 199 4.04 -4.67 -31.79
N LYS A 200 2.74 -4.53 -31.48
CA LYS A 200 1.66 -5.10 -32.31
C LYS A 200 1.19 -4.17 -33.42
N GLU A 201 1.39 -2.86 -33.26
CA GLU A 201 1.06 -1.87 -34.30
C GLU A 201 2.12 -1.76 -35.41
N GLY A 202 3.26 -2.48 -35.29
CA GLY A 202 4.31 -2.54 -36.31
C GLY A 202 4.27 -3.78 -37.22
N GLU A 203 3.32 -4.70 -36.99
CA GLU A 203 3.18 -5.96 -37.75
C GLU A 203 1.89 -6.01 -38.60
N SER A 204 1.24 -4.87 -38.84
CA SER A 204 0.04 -4.77 -39.70
C SER A 204 0.34 -4.10 -41.04
#